data_AF-A0A803YA09-F1
#
_entry.id   AF-A0A803YA09-F1
#
_cell.length_a   1.000
_cell.length_b   1.000
_cell.length_c   1.000
_cell.angle_alpha   90.00
_cell.angle_beta   90.00
_cell.angle_gamma   90.00
#
_symmetry.space_group_name_H-M   'P 1'
#
loop_
_entity.id
_entity.type
_entity.pdbx_description
1 polymer ?
#
loop_
_entity_poly.entity_id
_entity_poly.type
_entity_poly.pdbx_seq_one_letter_code
_entity_poly.pdbx_strand_id
1 'polypeptide(L)'
;MELEFTKKKPFVVESPDVAYGKDFIEAQYTYSTAHVCREGGVTKVRPCSTRFTFRTARHVPRLGLMLVGWGGNNGTTVTAAVLANRLGLSWMTKTGRKKANYYGSLLQASTVCLGAGPTGDVYVPFRDLLPMVHPNDIVFDGRRGAGLGGVHRRQPGGAGGQRAAWLQG
;
A
#
# COMPACT_ATOMS: atom_id res chain seq x y z
N MET A 1 -16.05 -10.31 -24.73
CA MET A 1 -14.70 -9.77 -24.98
C MET A 1 -13.96 -9.84 -23.66
N GLU A 2 -13.26 -10.95 -23.47
CA GLU A 2 -12.55 -11.30 -22.25
C GLU A 2 -11.23 -10.54 -22.25
N LEU A 3 -11.05 -9.61 -21.32
CA LEU A 3 -9.80 -8.86 -21.19
C LEU A 3 -8.80 -9.78 -20.50
N GLU A 4 -7.95 -10.42 -21.29
CA GLU A 4 -6.76 -11.10 -20.80
C GLU A 4 -5.93 -10.14 -19.94
N PHE A 5 -5.80 -10.45 -18.66
CA PHE A 5 -4.80 -9.85 -17.77
C PHE A 5 -3.40 -10.36 -18.17
N THR A 6 -2.92 -9.93 -19.33
CA THR A 6 -1.47 -9.97 -19.58
C THR A 6 -0.85 -8.96 -18.62
N LYS A 7 -0.05 -9.44 -17.66
CA LYS A 7 0.65 -8.63 -16.67
C LYS A 7 1.69 -7.76 -17.38
N LYS A 8 1.24 -6.64 -17.95
CA LYS A 8 2.03 -5.70 -18.72
C LYS A 8 3.16 -5.19 -17.84
N LYS A 9 4.41 -5.42 -18.24
CA LYS A 9 5.56 -4.83 -17.54
C LYS A 9 5.50 -3.31 -17.77
N PRO A 10 5.33 -2.50 -16.72
CA PRO A 10 4.99 -1.09 -16.86
C PRO A 10 6.20 -0.25 -17.30
N PHE A 11 7.42 -0.65 -16.91
CA PHE A 11 8.68 -0.06 -17.37
C PHE A 11 9.87 -1.00 -17.07
N VAL A 12 11.03 -0.68 -17.62
CA VAL A 12 12.33 -1.34 -17.35
C VAL A 12 13.35 -0.23 -17.09
N VAL A 13 14.23 -0.43 -16.10
CA VAL A 13 15.33 0.50 -15.80
C VAL A 13 16.59 0.01 -16.51
N GLU A 14 17.04 0.76 -17.51
CA GLU A 14 18.30 0.49 -18.19
C GLU A 14 19.43 1.20 -17.43
N SER A 15 20.15 0.46 -16.59
CA SER A 15 21.26 0.97 -15.79
C SER A 15 22.33 -0.11 -15.61
N PRO A 16 23.63 0.24 -15.61
CA PRO A 16 24.69 -0.71 -15.28
C PRO A 16 24.59 -1.25 -13.84
N ASP A 17 23.90 -0.53 -12.96
CA ASP A 17 23.73 -0.90 -11.56
C ASP A 17 22.53 -1.82 -11.32
N VAL A 18 21.76 -2.16 -12.37
CA VAL A 18 20.56 -3.00 -12.27
C VAL A 18 20.66 -4.20 -13.19
N ALA A 19 20.54 -5.40 -12.63
CA ALA A 19 20.52 -6.65 -13.37
C ALA A 19 19.18 -7.38 -13.19
N TYR A 20 18.56 -7.77 -14.31
CA TYR A 20 17.31 -8.53 -14.32
C TYR A 20 17.60 -10.01 -14.57
N GLY A 21 17.62 -10.80 -13.50
CA GLY A 21 17.68 -12.26 -13.57
C GLY A 21 16.30 -12.90 -13.79
N LYS A 22 16.27 -14.24 -13.91
CA LYS A 22 15.02 -15.01 -14.00
C LYS A 22 14.15 -14.80 -12.76
N ASP A 23 14.75 -14.97 -11.58
CA ASP A 23 14.02 -15.01 -10.31
C ASP A 23 14.14 -13.72 -9.49
N PHE A 24 15.16 -12.90 -9.76
CA PHE A 24 15.48 -11.71 -8.96
C PHE A 24 15.81 -10.48 -9.82
N ILE A 25 15.57 -9.30 -9.25
CA ILE A 25 16.11 -8.02 -9.69
C ILE A 25 17.22 -7.66 -8.69
N GLU A 26 18.42 -7.46 -9.19
CA GLU A 26 19.57 -7.04 -8.37
C GLU A 26 19.89 -5.59 -8.67
N ALA A 27 19.98 -4.76 -7.63
CA ALA A 27 20.25 -3.33 -7.76
C ALA A 27 21.38 -2.93 -6.81
N GLN A 28 22.41 -2.30 -7.37
CA GLN A 28 23.48 -1.68 -6.60
C GLN A 28 23.11 -0.24 -6.26
N TYR A 29 23.24 0.13 -5.00
CA TYR A 29 22.90 1.47 -4.52
C TYR A 29 23.97 1.97 -3.56
N THR A 30 24.53 3.15 -3.85
CA THR A 30 25.44 3.83 -2.93
C THR A 30 24.65 4.79 -2.06
N TYR A 31 24.48 4.43 -0.77
CA TYR A 31 23.87 5.31 0.21
C TYR A 31 24.92 6.29 0.73
N SER A 32 24.77 7.56 0.37
CA SER A 32 25.63 8.64 0.84
C SER A 32 24.96 9.38 2.00
N THR A 33 25.68 9.49 3.11
CA THR A 33 25.25 10.18 4.34
C THR A 33 26.43 10.94 4.94
N ALA A 34 26.23 11.58 6.09
CA ALA A 34 27.29 12.28 6.80
C ALA A 34 27.28 11.93 8.29
N HIS A 35 28.45 11.57 8.81
CA HIS A 35 28.66 11.38 10.25
C HIS A 35 29.02 12.72 10.88
N VAL A 36 28.22 13.18 11.84
CA VAL A 36 28.39 14.48 12.50
C VAL A 36 28.85 14.27 13.93
N CYS A 37 29.98 14.88 14.30
CA CYS A 37 30.53 14.85 15.66
C CYS A 37 30.85 16.26 16.14
N ARG A 38 30.71 16.50 17.44
CA ARG A 38 31.16 17.75 18.07
C ARG A 38 32.42 17.45 18.87
N GLU A 39 33.54 18.05 18.45
CA GLU A 39 34.86 17.88 19.08
C GLU A 39 35.45 19.28 19.33
N GLY A 40 35.81 19.58 20.58
CA GLY A 40 36.43 20.88 20.92
C GLY A 40 35.55 22.10 20.60
N GLY A 41 34.22 21.96 20.71
CA GLY A 41 33.28 23.04 20.38
C GLY A 41 32.97 23.21 18.89
N VAL A 42 33.72 22.54 18.01
CA VAL A 42 33.54 22.56 16.55
C VAL A 42 32.70 21.37 16.08
N THR A 43 31.72 21.62 15.22
CA THR A 43 30.95 20.57 14.55
C THR A 43 31.71 20.08 13.33
N LYS A 44 32.19 18.83 13.39
CA LYS A 44 32.84 18.15 12.27
C LYS A 44 31.81 17.30 11.53
N VAL A 45 31.66 17.54 10.24
CA VAL A 45 30.79 16.77 9.34
C VAL A 45 31.69 15.93 8.44
N ARG A 46 31.54 14.61 8.47
CA ARG A 46 32.33 13.66 7.66
C ARG A 46 31.39 12.94 6.69
N PRO A 47 31.40 13.28 5.40
CA PRO A 47 30.65 12.52 4.39
C PRO A 47 31.13 11.07 4.40
N CYS A 48 30.19 10.13 4.36
CA CYS A 48 30.46 8.72 4.27
C CYS A 48 29.46 8.06 3.31
N SER A 49 29.93 7.03 2.59
CA SER A 49 29.11 6.32 1.62
C SER A 49 29.20 4.82 1.90
N THR A 50 28.05 4.15 1.87
CA THR A 50 27.95 2.69 2.03
C THR A 50 27.30 2.10 0.79
N ARG A 51 27.94 1.10 0.18
CA ARG A 51 27.37 0.38 -0.96
C ARG A 51 26.48 -0.74 -0.48
N PHE A 52 25.26 -0.78 -1.00
CA PHE A 52 24.28 -1.83 -0.77
C PHE A 52 23.99 -2.56 -2.08
N THR A 53 23.77 -3.87 -1.98
CA THR A 53 23.23 -4.68 -3.06
C THR A 53 21.86 -5.17 -2.62
N PHE A 54 20.82 -4.66 -3.26
CA PHE A 54 19.44 -5.08 -3.03
C PHE A 54 19.08 -6.20 -3.99
N ARG A 55 18.47 -7.26 -3.46
CA ARG A 55 17.96 -8.38 -4.24
C ARG A 55 16.48 -8.53 -4.00
N THR A 56 15.69 -8.23 -5.02
CA THR A 56 14.22 -8.27 -4.97
C THR A 56 13.70 -9.47 -5.74
N ALA A 57 12.91 -10.33 -5.09
CA ALA A 57 12.29 -11.47 -5.75
C ALA A 57 11.25 -11.02 -6.79
N ARG A 58 11.25 -11.66 -7.96
CA ARG A 58 10.30 -11.39 -9.05
C ARG A 58 8.98 -12.13 -8.88
N HIS A 59 9.02 -13.27 -8.19
CA HIS A 59 7.83 -14.04 -7.87
C HIS A 59 7.07 -13.41 -6.71
N VAL A 60 5.78 -13.08 -6.93
CA VAL A 60 4.89 -12.56 -5.90
C VAL A 60 4.18 -13.74 -5.23
N PRO A 61 4.39 -14.01 -3.93
CA PRO A 61 3.79 -15.15 -3.25
C PRO A 61 2.30 -14.93 -2.99
N ARG A 62 1.59 -16.03 -2.68
CA ARG A 62 0.24 -15.95 -2.10
C ARG A 62 0.37 -15.40 -0.67
N LEU A 63 -0.49 -14.46 -0.31
CA LEU A 63 -0.46 -13.81 1.00
C LEU A 63 -1.69 -14.18 1.82
N GLY A 64 -1.47 -14.81 2.97
CA GLY A 64 -2.46 -14.92 4.04
C GLY A 64 -2.29 -13.80 5.05
N LEU A 65 -3.38 -13.16 5.46
CA LEU A 65 -3.40 -12.14 6.49
C LEU A 65 -4.28 -12.59 7.66
N MET A 66 -3.67 -12.81 8.82
CA MET A 66 -4.36 -13.18 10.04
C MET A 66 -4.59 -11.94 10.92
N LEU A 67 -5.84 -11.53 11.10
CA LEU A 67 -6.21 -10.34 11.86
C LEU A 67 -6.67 -10.69 13.28
N VAL A 68 -6.06 -10.06 14.29
CA VAL A 68 -6.60 -10.03 15.65
C VAL A 68 -7.63 -8.91 15.74
N GLY A 69 -8.86 -9.25 16.14
CA GLY A 69 -9.96 -8.28 16.09
C GLY A 69 -10.59 -8.15 14.70
N TRP A 70 -10.57 -9.23 13.91
CA TRP A 70 -11.14 -9.28 12.56
C TRP A 70 -12.61 -8.82 12.51
N GLY A 71 -13.39 -9.10 13.55
CA GLY A 71 -14.79 -8.66 13.68
C GLY A 71 -14.99 -7.20 14.10
N GLY A 72 -13.93 -6.42 14.32
CA GLY A 72 -14.03 -4.99 14.63
C GLY A 72 -14.15 -4.13 13.36
N ASN A 73 -14.41 -2.83 13.52
CA ASN A 73 -14.67 -1.91 12.39
C ASN A 73 -13.62 -1.97 11.28
N ASN A 74 -12.33 -1.98 11.63
CA ASN A 74 -11.25 -2.03 10.64
C ASN A 74 -11.18 -3.38 9.93
N GLY A 75 -11.33 -4.48 10.68
CA GLY A 75 -11.26 -5.84 10.15
C GLY A 75 -12.41 -6.16 9.21
N THR A 76 -13.63 -5.75 9.55
CA THR A 76 -14.80 -5.92 8.66
C THR A 76 -14.71 -4.99 7.44
N THR A 77 -14.25 -3.74 7.63
CA THR A 77 -14.11 -2.78 6.53
C THR A 77 -13.06 -3.21 5.52
N VAL A 78 -11.86 -3.65 5.96
CA VAL A 78 -10.82 -4.11 5.03
C VAL A 78 -11.27 -5.36 4.26
N THR A 79 -11.94 -6.28 4.94
CA THR A 79 -12.46 -7.51 4.32
C THR A 79 -13.53 -7.18 3.29
N ALA A 80 -14.48 -6.29 3.64
CA ALA A 80 -15.53 -5.84 2.73
C ALA A 80 -14.95 -5.09 1.52
N ALA A 81 -13.97 -4.21 1.73
CA ALA A 81 -13.31 -3.48 0.65
C ALA A 81 -12.61 -4.44 -0.32
N VAL A 82 -11.89 -5.45 0.19
CA VAL A 82 -11.24 -6.44 -0.68
C VAL A 82 -12.24 -7.29 -1.43
N LEU A 83 -13.27 -7.81 -0.77
CA LEU A 83 -14.31 -8.61 -1.42
C LEU A 83 -15.05 -7.79 -2.49
N ALA A 84 -15.40 -6.54 -2.20
CA ALA A 84 -16.09 -5.68 -3.14
C ALA A 84 -15.24 -5.38 -4.39
N ASN A 85 -13.95 -5.11 -4.22
CA ASN A 85 -13.03 -4.90 -5.34
C ASN A 85 -12.78 -6.20 -6.13
N ARG A 86 -12.64 -7.34 -5.45
CA ARG A 86 -12.44 -8.65 -6.08
C ARG A 86 -13.63 -9.09 -6.91
N LEU A 87 -14.85 -8.85 -6.43
CA LEU A 87 -16.10 -9.18 -7.13
C LEU A 87 -16.54 -8.07 -8.11
N GLY A 88 -15.80 -6.97 -8.21
CA GLY A 88 -16.13 -5.86 -9.11
C GLY A 88 -17.45 -5.16 -8.78
N LEU A 89 -17.83 -5.12 -7.50
CA LEU A 89 -19.13 -4.60 -7.06
C LEU A 89 -19.30 -3.12 -7.39
N SER A 90 -20.55 -2.74 -7.63
CA SER A 90 -20.97 -1.36 -7.82
C SER A 90 -22.36 -1.15 -7.23
N TRP A 91 -22.64 0.03 -6.72
CA TRP A 91 -23.91 0.37 -6.09
C TRP A 91 -24.38 1.77 -6.50
N MET A 92 -25.69 2.00 -6.42
CA MET A 92 -26.27 3.31 -6.68
C MET A 92 -26.23 4.17 -5.42
N THR A 93 -25.83 5.43 -5.57
CA THR A 93 -25.95 6.47 -4.55
C THR A 93 -26.81 7.61 -5.09
N LYS A 94 -27.12 8.59 -4.22
CA LYS A 94 -27.83 9.82 -4.63
C LYS A 94 -27.08 10.61 -5.72
N THR A 95 -25.77 10.42 -5.83
CA THR A 95 -24.89 11.11 -6.80
C THR A 95 -24.51 10.23 -7.99
N GLY A 96 -25.13 9.05 -8.14
CA GLY A 96 -24.92 8.14 -9.26
C GLY A 96 -24.30 6.81 -8.85
N ARG A 97 -23.85 6.04 -9.85
CA ARG A 97 -23.26 4.72 -9.63
C ARG A 97 -21.82 4.84 -9.13
N LYS A 98 -21.50 4.19 -8.01
CA LYS A 98 -20.14 4.05 -7.48
C LYS A 98 -19.64 2.63 -7.72
N LYS A 99 -18.35 2.48 -8.03
CA LYS A 99 -17.66 1.20 -8.17
C LYS A 99 -16.68 1.02 -7.01
N ALA A 100 -16.54 -0.21 -6.53
CA ALA A 100 -15.51 -0.56 -5.56
C ALA A 100 -14.11 -0.13 -6.08
N ASN A 101 -13.33 0.47 -5.19
CA ASN A 101 -11.98 0.95 -5.46
C ASN A 101 -11.13 0.87 -4.18
N TYR A 102 -9.84 1.16 -4.31
CA TYR A 102 -8.90 1.26 -3.19
C TYR A 102 -8.42 2.70 -2.95
N TYR A 103 -9.28 3.69 -3.18
CA TYR A 103 -8.93 5.08 -2.89
C TYR A 103 -8.59 5.24 -1.40
N GLY A 104 -7.57 6.05 -1.11
CA GLY A 104 -6.95 6.15 0.21
C GLY A 104 -5.81 5.16 0.47
N SER A 105 -5.61 4.14 -0.39
CA SER A 105 -4.41 3.31 -0.35
C SER A 105 -3.29 3.95 -1.15
N LEU A 106 -2.18 4.29 -0.51
CA LEU A 106 -0.98 4.81 -1.20
C LEU A 106 -0.52 3.82 -2.29
N LEU A 107 -0.37 2.54 -1.95
CA LEU A 107 0.16 1.55 -2.89
C LEU A 107 -0.76 1.32 -4.10
N GLN A 108 -2.08 1.41 -3.93
CA GLN A 108 -3.04 1.09 -5.02
C GLN A 108 -3.54 2.29 -5.80
N ALA A 109 -3.55 3.48 -5.19
CA ALA A 109 -4.18 4.67 -5.74
C ALA A 109 -3.21 5.84 -6.00
N SER A 110 -1.91 5.71 -5.69
CA SER A 110 -0.91 6.74 -5.99
C SER A 110 -0.02 6.38 -7.18
N THR A 111 0.64 7.40 -7.69
CA THR A 111 1.62 7.33 -8.76
C THR A 111 2.96 7.88 -8.30
N VAL A 112 4.03 7.44 -8.95
CA VAL A 112 5.40 7.93 -8.74
C VAL A 112 5.93 8.48 -10.06
N CYS A 113 6.59 9.65 -10.02
CA CYS A 113 7.27 10.23 -11.16
C CYS A 113 8.56 9.45 -11.42
N LEU A 114 8.72 8.90 -12.63
CA LEU A 114 9.96 8.27 -13.08
C LEU A 114 10.99 9.30 -13.57
N GLY A 115 10.52 10.44 -14.06
CA GLY A 115 11.35 11.52 -14.59
C GLY A 115 10.67 12.26 -15.74
N ALA A 116 11.41 13.17 -16.36
CA ALA A 116 10.94 13.96 -17.50
C ALA A 116 11.11 13.18 -18.81
N GLY A 117 10.01 13.04 -19.57
CA GLY A 117 9.99 12.52 -20.94
C GLY A 117 9.87 13.64 -21.99
N PRO A 118 9.87 13.29 -23.29
CA PRO A 118 9.79 14.26 -24.38
C PRO A 118 8.53 15.14 -24.36
N THR A 119 7.44 14.64 -23.77
CA THR A 119 6.14 15.32 -23.69
C THR A 119 5.80 15.82 -22.28
N GLY A 120 6.75 15.74 -21.33
CA GLY A 120 6.56 16.06 -19.92
C GLY A 120 6.84 14.89 -18.98
N ASP A 121 6.53 15.07 -17.71
CA ASP A 121 6.81 14.11 -16.65
C ASP A 121 6.05 12.78 -16.83
N VAL A 122 6.77 11.67 -16.66
CA VAL A 122 6.24 10.33 -16.80
C VAL A 122 5.93 9.76 -15.41
N TYR A 123 4.68 9.38 -15.20
CA TYR A 123 4.20 8.81 -13.94
C TYR A 123 3.76 7.35 -14.14
N VAL A 124 4.11 6.51 -13.17
CA VAL A 124 3.64 5.11 -13.11
C VAL A 124 2.91 4.85 -11.79
N PRO A 125 1.94 3.90 -11.76
CA PRO A 125 1.33 3.49 -10.50
C PRO A 125 2.37 3.02 -9.48
N PHE A 126 2.19 3.32 -8.20
CA PHE A 126 3.17 2.94 -7.17
C PHE A 126 3.36 1.41 -7.09
N ARG A 127 2.26 0.65 -7.13
CA ARG A 127 2.27 -0.83 -7.17
C ARG A 127 3.06 -1.45 -8.32
N ASP A 128 3.34 -0.67 -9.35
CA ASP A 128 3.98 -1.11 -10.58
C ASP A 128 5.52 -0.94 -10.54
N LEU A 129 6.05 -0.29 -9.49
CA LEU A 129 7.49 -0.08 -9.32
C LEU A 129 8.27 -1.37 -9.08
N LEU A 130 7.71 -2.28 -8.28
CA LEU A 130 8.31 -3.57 -7.94
C LEU A 130 7.23 -4.66 -7.90
N PRO A 131 7.60 -5.94 -8.01
CA PRO A 131 6.67 -7.06 -7.85
C PRO A 131 6.01 -7.04 -6.46
N MET A 132 4.73 -6.68 -6.41
CA MET A 132 3.95 -6.57 -5.17
C MET A 132 2.66 -7.40 -5.22
N VAL A 133 2.16 -7.79 -4.05
CA VAL A 133 0.87 -8.48 -3.89
C VAL A 133 -0.28 -7.51 -4.15
N HIS A 134 -1.26 -7.93 -4.96
CA HIS A 134 -2.49 -7.15 -5.13
C HIS A 134 -3.46 -7.46 -3.97
N PRO A 135 -4.17 -6.47 -3.39
CA PRO A 135 -5.05 -6.72 -2.25
C PRO A 135 -6.16 -7.74 -2.51
N ASN A 136 -6.63 -7.86 -3.76
CA ASN A 136 -7.61 -8.90 -4.16
C ASN A 136 -7.10 -10.34 -3.97
N ASP A 137 -5.78 -10.54 -3.90
CA ASP A 137 -5.14 -11.86 -3.78
C ASP A 137 -4.86 -12.23 -2.32
N ILE A 138 -5.18 -11.34 -1.38
CA ILE A 138 -5.02 -11.57 0.06
C ILE A 138 -6.12 -12.51 0.55
N VAL A 139 -5.72 -13.56 1.24
CA VAL A 139 -6.62 -14.46 1.96
C VAL A 139 -6.70 -14.01 3.41
N PHE A 140 -7.88 -13.64 3.87
CA PHE A 140 -8.11 -13.19 5.25
C PHE A 140 -8.53 -14.35 6.14
N ASP A 141 -7.95 -14.39 7.33
CA ASP A 141 -8.38 -15.22 8.45
C ASP A 141 -8.18 -14.43 9.75
N GLY A 142 -8.63 -14.93 10.89
CA GLY A 142 -8.39 -14.28 12.17
C GLY A 142 -9.33 -14.70 13.28
N ARG A 143 -9.09 -14.14 14.47
CA ARG A 143 -9.99 -14.32 15.61
C ARG A 143 -10.73 -13.04 15.94
N ARG A 144 -11.97 -13.22 16.40
CA ARG A 144 -12.63 -12.20 17.24
C ARG A 144 -11.85 -12.13 18.56
N GLY A 145 -11.31 -10.96 18.89
CA GLY A 145 -10.74 -10.76 20.23
C GLY A 145 -11.84 -10.94 21.27
N ALA A 146 -11.69 -11.91 22.16
CA ALA A 146 -12.50 -12.01 23.37
C ALA A 146 -11.79 -11.16 24.44
N GLY A 147 -12.32 -9.98 24.75
CA GLY A 147 -11.75 -9.12 25.80
C GLY A 147 -11.87 -7.62 25.59
N LEU A 148 -13.11 -7.11 25.51
CA LEU A 148 -13.47 -5.82 26.11
C LEU A 148 -14.86 -5.99 26.76
N GLY A 149 -14.91 -6.84 27.79
CA GLY A 149 -15.95 -6.72 28.79
C GLY A 149 -15.66 -5.45 29.60
N GLY A 150 -16.40 -4.37 29.34
CA GLY A 150 -16.37 -3.19 30.19
C GLY A 150 -16.35 -1.81 29.50
N VAL A 151 -17.23 -1.53 28.54
CA VAL A 151 -17.84 -0.20 28.40
C VAL A 151 -19.30 -0.39 28.04
N HIS A 152 -20.12 -0.62 29.07
CA HIS A 152 -21.53 -0.25 29.06
C HIS A 152 -21.89 0.26 30.45
N ARG A 153 -21.42 1.47 30.79
CA ARG A 153 -22.20 2.34 31.67
C ARG A 153 -23.01 3.24 30.75
N ARG A 154 -24.30 2.93 30.61
CA ARG A 154 -25.28 3.91 30.15
C ARG A 154 -25.22 5.10 31.11
N GLN A 155 -24.93 6.29 30.60
CA GLN A 155 -25.45 7.48 31.26
C GLN A 155 -26.95 7.59 30.92
N PRO A 156 -27.81 7.89 31.90
CA PRO A 156 -29.21 8.19 31.62
C PRO A 156 -29.34 9.65 31.20
N GLY A 157 -30.05 9.92 30.11
CA GLY A 157 -30.57 11.24 29.77
C GLY A 157 -29.96 11.88 28.53
N GLY A 158 -30.84 12.27 27.60
CA GLY A 158 -30.50 13.14 26.46
C GLY A 158 -30.97 12.58 25.12
N ALA A 159 -32.19 12.95 24.72
CA ALA A 159 -32.71 12.73 23.38
C ALA A 159 -31.78 13.37 22.33
N GLY A 160 -31.44 12.63 21.27
CA GLY A 160 -30.67 13.14 20.14
C GLY A 160 -30.21 12.01 19.23
N GLY A 161 -30.98 11.75 18.17
CA GLY A 161 -30.63 10.74 17.17
C GLY A 161 -29.32 11.08 16.46
N GLN A 162 -28.30 10.25 16.64
CA GLN A 162 -27.07 10.33 15.85
C GLN A 162 -27.18 9.40 14.66
N ARG A 163 -27.42 10.00 13.50
CA ARG A 163 -27.26 9.37 12.19
C ARG A 163 -25.79 9.01 12.00
N ALA A 164 -25.52 7.79 11.58
CA ALA A 164 -24.21 7.38 11.09
C ALA A 164 -23.82 8.28 9.91
N ALA A 165 -22.91 9.21 10.17
CA ALA A 165 -22.10 9.84 9.14
C ALA A 165 -21.13 8.80 8.54
N TRP A 166 -20.54 9.14 7.40
CA TRP A 166 -19.55 8.37 6.62
C TRP A 166 -20.12 7.52 5.49
N LEU A 167 -20.48 8.20 4.41
CA LEU A 167 -20.27 7.80 3.01
C LEU A 167 -20.27 9.05 2.11
N GLN A 168 -19.44 10.04 2.44
CA GLN A 168 -19.11 11.14 1.53
C GLN A 168 -17.61 11.38 1.55
N GLY A 169 -17.00 10.96 0.45
CA GLY A 169 -15.67 11.23 -0.06
C GLY A 169 -15.72 10.94 -1.56
#